data_AF-A0A5P9IY37-F1
#
_entry.id   AF-A0A5P9IY37-F1
#
_cell.length_a   1.000
_cell.length_b   1.000
_cell.length_c   1.000
_cell.angle_alpha   90.00
_cell.angle_beta   90.00
_cell.angle_gamma   90.00
#
_symmetry.space_group_name_H-M   'P 1'
#
loop_
_entity.id
_entity.type
_entity.pdbx_description
1 polymer ?
#
loop_
_entity_poly.entity_id
_entity_poly.type
_entity_poly.pdbx_seq_one_letter_code
_entity_poly.pdbx_strand_id
1 'polypeptide(L)'
;MSWEWLGGIFAPVKQWLKNRAAEKQAEHERNLAVIQNQARLAQSEKDYNHEWEMANLQDKDKGLRYFSYAMFTAPIVITVVSPAHGKEIFANLENVPPWLVQTWIAINGGVWGISSLKNVVPSVIGNIRKAKAVKPV
;
A
#
# COMPACT_ATOMS: atom_id res chain seq x y z
N MET A 1 -21.44 19.66 -44.92
CA MET A 1 -20.39 19.96 -43.93
C MET A 1 -20.09 18.68 -43.16
N SER A 2 -18.96 18.03 -43.46
CA SER A 2 -18.54 16.83 -42.73
C SER A 2 -18.05 17.24 -41.33
N TRP A 3 -18.48 16.50 -40.31
CA TRP A 3 -18.10 16.71 -38.90
C TRP A 3 -16.67 16.24 -38.57
N GLU A 4 -15.80 16.11 -39.57
CA GLU A 4 -14.44 15.54 -39.47
C GLU A 4 -13.52 16.33 -38.55
N TRP A 5 -13.74 17.64 -38.41
CA TRP A 5 -12.96 18.51 -37.53
C TRP A 5 -13.15 18.18 -36.03
N LEU A 6 -14.29 17.60 -35.64
CA LEU A 6 -14.51 17.13 -34.26
C LEU A 6 -13.75 15.82 -33.97
N GLY A 7 -13.52 14.99 -35.00
CA GLY A 7 -12.82 13.71 -34.85
C GLY A 7 -11.38 13.85 -34.37
N GLY A 8 -10.69 14.91 -34.80
CA GLY A 8 -9.30 15.20 -34.41
C GLY A 8 -9.16 15.71 -32.97
N ILE A 9 -10.12 16.50 -32.48
CA ILE A 9 -10.06 17.10 -31.13
C ILE A 9 -10.30 16.06 -30.04
N PHE A 10 -11.15 15.06 -30.29
CA PHE A 10 -11.42 13.98 -29.33
C PHE A 10 -10.49 12.76 -29.48
N ALA A 11 -9.58 12.75 -30.45
CA ALA A 11 -8.64 11.64 -30.63
C ALA A 11 -7.73 11.38 -29.41
N PRO A 12 -7.16 12.41 -28.73
CA PRO A 12 -6.38 12.20 -27.51
C PRO A 12 -7.22 11.66 -26.35
N VAL A 13 -8.48 12.11 -26.24
CA VAL A 13 -9.42 11.66 -25.20
C VAL A 13 -9.84 10.21 -25.42
N LYS A 14 -10.11 9.81 -26.67
CA LYS A 14 -10.40 8.41 -27.04
C LYS A 14 -9.20 7.50 -26.80
N GLN A 15 -8.00 7.96 -27.12
CA GLN A 15 -6.77 7.20 -26.85
C GLN A 15 -6.52 7.05 -25.34
N TRP A 16 -6.72 8.12 -24.56
CA TRP A 16 -6.61 8.09 -23.10
C TRP A 16 -7.63 7.14 -22.46
N LEU A 17 -8.89 7.16 -22.91
CA LEU A 17 -9.94 6.24 -22.47
C LEU A 17 -9.59 4.78 -22.82
N LYS A 18 -9.10 4.52 -24.03
CA LYS A 18 -8.63 3.18 -24.44
C LYS A 18 -7.47 2.70 -23.59
N ASN A 19 -6.48 3.55 -23.34
CA ASN A 19 -5.32 3.20 -22.50
C ASN A 19 -5.77 2.90 -21.06
N ARG A 20 -6.67 3.70 -20.50
CA ARG A 20 -7.22 3.49 -19.15
C ARG A 20 -8.08 2.22 -19.06
N ALA A 21 -8.83 1.90 -20.11
CA ALA A 21 -9.58 0.65 -20.20
C ALA A 21 -8.64 -0.56 -20.30
N ALA A 22 -7.58 -0.47 -21.12
CA ALA A 22 -6.57 -1.51 -21.25
C ALA A 22 -5.78 -1.72 -19.95
N GLU A 23 -5.43 -0.64 -19.23
CA GLU A 23 -4.82 -0.72 -17.90
C GLU A 23 -5.73 -1.44 -16.90
N LYS A 24 -7.03 -1.09 -16.87
CA LYS A 24 -8.00 -1.74 -15.99
C LYS A 24 -8.21 -3.21 -16.32
N GLN A 25 -8.21 -3.55 -17.61
CA GLN A 25 -8.31 -4.93 -18.06
C GLN A 25 -7.05 -5.72 -17.69
N ALA A 26 -5.85 -5.16 -17.89
CA ALA A 26 -4.60 -5.78 -17.48
C ALA A 26 -4.50 -5.94 -15.96
N GLU A 27 -4.98 -4.97 -15.18
CA GLU A 27 -5.10 -5.10 -13.71
C GLU A 27 -6.03 -6.27 -13.33
N HIS A 28 -7.17 -6.40 -14.02
CA HIS A 28 -8.13 -7.46 -13.77
C HIS A 28 -7.57 -8.84 -14.12
N GLU A 29 -6.96 -8.99 -15.29
CA GLU A 29 -6.32 -10.22 -15.75
C GLU A 29 -5.16 -10.63 -14.82
N ARG A 30 -4.34 -9.66 -14.38
CA ARG A 30 -3.28 -9.90 -13.39
C ARG A 30 -3.87 -10.39 -12.07
N ASN A 31 -4.93 -9.76 -11.58
CA ASN A 31 -5.56 -10.16 -10.32
C ASN A 31 -6.18 -11.57 -10.42
N LEU A 32 -6.80 -11.90 -11.56
CA LEU A 32 -7.31 -13.25 -11.83
C LEU A 32 -6.19 -14.28 -11.86
N ALA A 33 -5.08 -13.99 -12.54
CA ALA A 33 -3.91 -14.87 -12.58
C ALA A 33 -3.31 -15.10 -11.18
N VAL A 34 -3.27 -14.06 -10.34
CA VAL A 34 -2.87 -14.18 -8.94
C VAL A 34 -3.84 -15.10 -8.19
N ILE A 35 -5.14 -14.89 -8.28
CA ILE A 35 -6.16 -15.73 -7.60
C ILE A 35 -6.08 -17.20 -8.08
N GLN A 36 -5.91 -17.43 -9.37
CA GLN A 36 -5.77 -18.78 -9.94
C GLN A 36 -4.49 -19.46 -9.47
N ASN A 37 -3.37 -18.73 -9.43
CA ASN A 37 -2.13 -19.25 -8.88
C ASN A 37 -2.28 -19.53 -7.38
N GLN A 38 -2.97 -18.65 -6.64
CA GLN A 38 -3.28 -18.85 -5.23
C GLN A 38 -4.11 -20.12 -4.99
N ALA A 39 -5.15 -20.36 -5.80
CA ALA A 39 -5.97 -21.57 -5.73
C ALA A 39 -5.17 -22.83 -6.06
N ARG A 40 -4.31 -22.77 -7.09
CA ARG A 40 -3.40 -23.87 -7.46
C ARG A 40 -2.39 -24.17 -6.34
N LEU A 41 -1.85 -23.15 -5.71
CA LEU A 41 -0.87 -23.28 -4.62
C LEU A 41 -1.54 -23.80 -3.34
N ALA A 42 -2.77 -23.39 -3.04
CA ALA A 42 -3.55 -23.91 -1.91
C ALA A 42 -3.91 -25.40 -2.07
N GLN A 43 -3.96 -25.91 -3.31
CA GLN A 43 -4.17 -27.33 -3.61
C GLN A 43 -2.87 -28.16 -3.57
N SER A 44 -1.70 -27.51 -3.51
CA SER A 44 -0.40 -28.17 -3.41
C SER A 44 -0.04 -28.39 -1.93
N GLU A 45 -0.13 -29.62 -1.44
CA GLU A 45 0.19 -29.97 -0.04
C GLU A 45 1.69 -29.90 0.33
N LYS A 46 2.60 -29.55 -0.60
CA LYS A 46 4.03 -29.89 -0.48
C LYS A 46 5.03 -28.76 -0.22
N ASP A 47 4.60 -27.53 0.00
CA ASP A 47 5.52 -26.39 -0.07
C ASP A 47 5.52 -25.51 1.18
N TYR A 48 6.52 -25.74 2.02
CA TYR A 48 6.75 -25.07 3.32
C TYR A 48 7.08 -23.57 3.22
N ASN A 49 7.19 -23.01 2.01
CA ASN A 49 7.56 -21.62 1.75
C ASN A 49 6.44 -20.85 1.03
N HIS A 50 5.21 -21.36 0.96
CA HIS A 50 4.16 -20.73 0.14
C HIS A 50 3.42 -19.59 0.82
N GLU A 51 3.28 -19.58 2.13
CA GLU A 51 2.52 -18.52 2.81
C GLU A 51 3.16 -17.13 2.67
N TRP A 52 4.50 -17.03 2.67
CA TRP A 52 5.19 -15.73 2.58
C TRP A 52 5.21 -15.17 1.15
N GLU A 53 5.34 -16.03 0.12
CA GLU A 53 5.25 -15.61 -1.29
C GLU A 53 3.83 -15.15 -1.64
N MET A 54 2.84 -15.88 -1.12
CA MET A 54 1.42 -15.57 -1.28
C MET A 54 1.01 -14.29 -0.55
N ALA A 55 1.58 -14.02 0.62
CA ALA A 55 1.33 -12.80 1.40
C ALA A 55 1.91 -11.54 0.74
N ASN A 56 3.01 -11.64 -0.04
CA ASN A 56 3.59 -10.53 -0.80
C ASN A 56 2.81 -10.22 -2.09
N LEU A 57 2.12 -11.22 -2.67
CA LEU A 57 1.28 -11.04 -3.86
C LEU A 57 -0.10 -10.43 -3.52
N GLN A 58 -0.52 -10.52 -2.26
CA GLN A 58 -1.67 -9.76 -1.78
C GLN A 58 -1.24 -8.30 -1.59
N ASP A 59 -1.86 -7.42 -2.38
CA ASP A 59 -1.79 -5.97 -2.23
C ASP A 59 -2.53 -5.59 -0.92
N LYS A 60 -1.94 -5.95 0.23
CA LYS A 60 -2.63 -5.92 1.53
C LYS A 60 -3.03 -4.50 1.88
N ASP A 61 -4.33 -4.31 1.84
CA ASP A 61 -5.11 -3.20 2.38
C ASP A 61 -4.60 -1.80 2.03
N LYS A 62 -4.52 -1.50 0.73
CA LYS A 62 -4.37 -0.12 0.22
C LYS A 62 -5.31 0.86 0.95
N GLY A 63 -6.58 0.47 1.12
CA GLY A 63 -7.58 1.29 1.83
C GLY A 63 -7.23 1.56 3.29
N LEU A 64 -6.86 0.51 4.05
CA LEU A 64 -6.45 0.67 5.45
C LEU A 64 -5.18 1.53 5.57
N ARG A 65 -4.24 1.36 4.65
CA ARG A 65 -3.00 2.17 4.61
C ARG A 65 -3.29 3.64 4.34
N TYR A 66 -4.15 3.95 3.37
CA TYR A 66 -4.56 5.32 3.10
C TYR A 66 -5.35 5.92 4.27
N PHE A 67 -6.25 5.15 4.87
CA PHE A 67 -7.03 5.59 6.03
C PHE A 67 -6.13 5.88 7.23
N SER A 68 -5.22 4.97 7.59
CA SER A 68 -4.28 5.19 8.68
C SER A 68 -3.38 6.38 8.40
N TYR A 69 -2.84 6.52 7.19
CA TYR A 69 -2.04 7.68 6.82
C TYR A 69 -2.83 9.00 6.95
N ALA A 70 -4.08 9.02 6.48
CA ALA A 70 -4.96 10.17 6.64
C ALA A 70 -5.25 10.46 8.11
N MET A 71 -5.53 9.45 8.94
CA MET A 71 -5.81 9.61 10.37
C MET A 71 -4.64 10.26 11.11
N PHE A 72 -3.40 9.82 10.87
CA PHE A 72 -2.22 10.40 11.53
C PHE A 72 -1.81 11.77 10.96
N THR A 73 -2.09 12.02 9.68
CA THR A 73 -1.67 13.26 8.99
C THR A 73 -2.72 14.37 9.09
N ALA A 74 -3.99 14.02 9.31
CA ALA A 74 -5.11 14.96 9.34
C ALA A 74 -4.92 16.10 10.37
N PRO A 75 -4.49 15.87 11.63
CA PRO A 75 -4.27 16.96 12.58
C PRO A 75 -3.26 18.00 12.08
N ILE A 76 -2.20 17.55 11.39
CA ILE A 76 -1.17 18.43 10.82
C ILE A 76 -1.76 19.23 9.66
N VAL A 77 -2.46 18.57 8.72
CA VAL A 77 -3.07 19.24 7.57
C VAL A 77 -4.13 20.26 8.02
N ILE A 78 -4.97 19.89 9.01
CA ILE A 78 -5.95 20.79 9.60
C ILE A 78 -5.25 22.02 10.20
N THR A 79 -4.12 21.84 10.88
CA THR A 79 -3.36 22.96 11.46
C THR A 79 -2.83 23.92 10.40
N VAL A 80 -2.42 23.42 9.23
CA VAL A 80 -1.94 24.26 8.13
C VAL A 80 -3.08 25.03 7.47
N VAL A 81 -4.23 24.40 7.24
CA VAL A 81 -5.39 25.03 6.57
C VAL A 81 -6.18 25.92 7.52
N SER A 82 -6.29 25.52 8.79
CA SER A 82 -7.01 26.22 9.85
C SER A 82 -6.30 26.09 11.19
N PRO A 83 -5.40 27.03 11.51
CA PRO A 83 -4.64 26.99 12.77
C PRO A 83 -5.51 26.99 14.03
N ALA A 84 -6.69 27.62 13.98
CA ALA A 84 -7.63 27.66 15.09
C ALA A 84 -8.10 26.24 15.48
N HIS A 85 -8.60 25.47 14.50
CA HIS A 85 -9.02 24.09 14.74
C HIS A 85 -7.85 23.17 15.07
N GLY A 86 -6.67 23.40 14.46
CA GLY A 86 -5.45 22.69 14.82
C GLY A 86 -5.12 22.84 16.31
N LYS A 87 -5.17 24.07 16.83
CA LYS A 87 -4.95 24.35 18.25
C LYS A 87 -5.94 23.62 19.15
N GLU A 88 -7.23 23.59 18.79
CA GLU A 88 -8.25 22.88 19.55
C GLU A 88 -8.00 21.37 19.59
N ILE A 89 -7.59 20.76 18.48
CA ILE A 89 -7.26 19.33 18.42
C ILE A 89 -6.12 18.99 19.39
N PHE A 90 -5.03 19.75 19.37
CA PHE A 90 -3.88 19.50 20.25
C PHE A 90 -4.18 19.83 21.72
N ALA A 91 -4.91 20.90 22.00
CA ALA A 91 -5.34 21.23 23.36
C ALA A 91 -6.26 20.13 23.95
N ASN A 92 -7.15 19.56 23.13
CA ASN A 92 -7.98 18.45 23.56
C ASN A 92 -7.18 17.16 23.79
N LEU A 93 -6.08 16.96 23.07
CA LEU A 93 -5.19 15.82 23.28
C LEU A 93 -4.52 15.85 24.66
N GLU A 94 -4.27 17.04 25.23
CA GLU A 94 -3.72 17.20 26.59
C GLU A 94 -4.66 16.69 27.68
N ASN A 95 -5.97 16.65 27.42
CA ASN A 95 -6.95 16.07 28.34
C ASN A 95 -6.92 14.54 28.36
N VAL A 96 -6.24 13.91 27.40
CA VAL A 96 -6.14 12.46 27.32
C VAL A 96 -5.05 11.98 28.28
N PRO A 97 -5.32 10.99 29.16
CA PRO A 97 -4.32 10.44 30.04
C PRO A 97 -3.06 9.99 29.27
N PRO A 98 -1.84 10.36 29.72
CA PRO A 98 -0.62 10.07 28.98
C PRO A 98 -0.40 8.60 28.66
N TRP A 99 -0.78 7.70 29.58
CA TRP A 99 -0.68 6.26 29.39
C TRP A 99 -1.53 5.78 28.20
N LEU A 100 -2.71 6.38 27.98
CA LEU A 100 -3.60 5.98 26.88
C LEU A 100 -3.01 6.39 25.53
N VAL A 101 -2.46 7.61 25.44
CA VAL A 101 -1.78 8.09 24.23
C VAL A 101 -0.56 7.24 23.92
N GLN A 102 0.27 6.94 24.93
CA GLN A 102 1.45 6.09 24.78
C GLN A 102 1.09 4.66 24.34
N THR A 103 0.08 4.05 24.96
CA THR A 103 -0.42 2.73 24.55
C THR A 103 -0.95 2.75 23.12
N TRP A 104 -1.70 3.77 22.75
CA TRP A 104 -2.23 3.91 21.39
C TRP A 104 -1.11 4.05 20.36
N ILE A 105 -0.09 4.89 20.62
CA ILE A 105 1.10 5.02 19.76
C ILE A 105 1.84 3.68 19.67
N ALA A 106 2.03 2.97 20.79
CA ALA A 106 2.74 1.70 20.83
C ALA A 106 2.02 0.60 20.03
N ILE A 107 0.69 0.48 20.14
CA ILE A 107 -0.10 -0.50 19.39
C ILE A 107 -0.01 -0.20 17.89
N ASN A 108 -0.23 1.05 17.48
CA ASN A 108 -0.16 1.43 16.07
C ASN A 108 1.26 1.25 15.52
N GLY A 109 2.28 1.68 16.26
CA GLY A 109 3.68 1.48 15.91
C GLY A 109 4.07 0.01 15.80
N GLY A 110 3.56 -0.85 16.69
CA GLY A 110 3.77 -2.30 16.63
C GLY A 110 3.14 -2.95 15.40
N VAL A 111 1.87 -2.63 15.11
CA VAL A 111 1.15 -3.14 13.94
C VAL A 111 1.87 -2.75 12.64
N TRP A 112 2.22 -1.47 12.48
CA TRP A 112 2.88 -0.96 11.28
C TRP A 112 4.36 -1.34 11.19
N GLY A 113 5.07 -1.41 12.33
CA GLY A 113 6.47 -1.82 12.41
C GLY A 113 6.65 -3.28 12.01
N ILE A 114 5.81 -4.19 12.51
CA ILE A 114 5.83 -5.61 12.14
C ILE A 114 5.47 -5.78 10.65
N SER A 115 4.48 -5.04 10.15
CA SER A 115 4.09 -5.08 8.73
C SER A 115 5.25 -4.62 7.82
N SER A 116 5.95 -3.56 8.20
CA SER A 116 7.12 -3.06 7.46
C SER A 116 8.29 -4.05 7.49
N LEU A 117 8.57 -4.65 8.65
CA LEU A 117 9.62 -5.67 8.80
C LEU A 117 9.36 -6.90 7.92
N LYS A 118 8.12 -7.40 7.85
CA LYS A 118 7.77 -8.56 7.01
C LYS A 118 8.12 -8.35 5.54
N ASN A 119 8.00 -7.12 5.04
CA ASN A 119 8.33 -6.79 3.65
C ASN A 119 9.85 -6.67 3.40
N VAL A 120 10.63 -6.36 4.44
CA VAL A 120 12.06 -6.06 4.34
C VAL A 120 12.94 -7.26 4.68
N VAL A 121 12.48 -8.14 5.58
CA VAL A 121 13.21 -9.31 6.09
C VAL A 121 13.73 -10.24 4.97
N PRO A 122 12.94 -10.62 3.94
CA PRO A 122 13.44 -11.49 2.86
C PRO A 122 14.60 -10.86 2.07
N SER A 123 14.51 -9.55 1.80
CA SER A 123 15.54 -8.78 1.09
C SER A 123 16.82 -8.69 1.92
N VAL A 124 16.69 -8.41 3.23
CA VAL A 124 17.83 -8.30 4.15
C VAL A 124 18.53 -9.65 4.33
N ILE A 125 17.79 -10.74 4.57
CA ILE A 125 18.37 -12.09 4.71
C ILE A 125 19.04 -12.52 3.39
N GLY A 126 18.40 -12.25 2.24
CA GLY A 126 18.96 -12.52 0.93
C GLY A 126 20.28 -11.79 0.69
N ASN A 127 20.35 -10.51 1.04
CA ASN A 127 21.57 -9.71 0.90
C ASN A 127 22.68 -10.15 1.86
N ILE A 128 22.36 -10.51 3.11
CA ILE A 128 23.34 -11.05 4.07
C ILE A 128 23.90 -12.40 3.60
N ARG A 129 23.05 -13.28 3.05
CA ARG A 129 23.50 -14.56 2.48
C ARG A 129 24.40 -14.35 1.26
N LYS A 130 24.05 -13.43 0.36
CA LYS A 130 24.88 -13.06 -0.79
C LYS A 130 26.22 -12.45 -0.36
N ALA A 131 26.21 -11.54 0.62
CA ALA A 131 27.42 -10.94 1.16
C ALA A 131 28.36 -11.95 1.82
N LYS A 132 27.82 -13.01 2.47
CA LYS A 132 28.64 -14.11 3.01
C LYS A 132 29.14 -15.09 1.93
N ALA A 133 28.42 -15.23 0.82
CA ALA A 133 28.83 -16.09 -0.30
C ALA A 133 29.95 -15.46 -1.14
N VAL A 134 30.05 -14.12 -1.15
CA VAL A 134 31.19 -13.39 -1.71
C VAL A 134 32.24 -13.22 -0.61
N LYS A 135 33.03 -14.26 -0.35
CA LYS A 135 34.30 -14.05 0.37
C LYS A 135 35.21 -13.19 -0.51
N PRO A 136 35.88 -12.15 0.02
CA PRO A 136 36.96 -11.50 -0.71
C PRO A 136 38.09 -12.51 -0.92
N VAL A 137 38.61 -12.55 -2.15
CA VAL A 137 39.88 -13.22 -2.52
C VAL A 137 41.02 -12.58 -1.76
#